data_AF-A0A426YWS1-F1
#
_entry.id   AF-A0A426YWS1-F1
#
_cell.length_a   1.000
_cell.length_b   1.000
_cell.length_c   1.000
_cell.angle_alpha   90.00
_cell.angle_beta   90.00
_cell.angle_gamma   90.00
#
_symmetry.space_group_name_H-M   'P 1'
#
loop_
_entity.id
_entity.type
_entity.pdbx_description
1 polymer ?
#
loop_
_entity_poly.entity_id
_entity_poly.type
_entity_poly.pdbx_seq_one_letter_code
_entity_poly.pdbx_strand_id
1 'polypeptide(L)'
;MIFFLPIIGVEARGFIFGPPIALAIGAKFVPLRKPRKLPGEVISENYILEYGSDCLEMHVGAVQPGERALVVDDLIATGGTLCAAISLLGMCGMFLWLRYVAQNFGDFSCQF
;
A
#
# COMPACT_ATOMS: atom_id res chain seq x y z
N MET A 1 20.41 -8.71 1.43
CA MET A 1 19.89 -8.77 0.06
C MET A 1 18.45 -8.27 0.09
N ILE A 2 18.24 -6.96 -0.09
CA ILE A 2 16.96 -6.25 0.19
C ILE A 2 16.21 -5.88 -1.10
N PHE A 3 16.81 -6.13 -2.27
CA PHE A 3 16.29 -5.75 -3.59
C PHE A 3 14.90 -6.29 -3.94
N PHE A 4 14.39 -7.30 -3.22
CA PHE A 4 13.08 -7.92 -3.44
C PHE A 4 11.97 -7.38 -2.52
N LEU A 5 12.22 -6.29 -1.77
CA LEU A 5 11.24 -5.70 -0.86
C LEU A 5 10.67 -4.39 -1.43
N PRO A 6 9.65 -4.40 -2.30
CA PRO A 6 8.95 -3.18 -2.70
C PRO A 6 8.41 -2.40 -1.51
N ILE A 7 8.62 -1.08 -1.57
CA ILE A 7 8.00 -0.12 -0.65
C ILE A 7 6.71 0.38 -1.27
N ILE A 8 5.59 0.03 -0.66
CA ILE A 8 4.25 0.39 -1.11
C ILE A 8 3.83 1.64 -0.35
N GLY A 9 3.75 2.78 -1.03
CA GLY A 9 3.24 4.01 -0.41
C GLY A 9 1.74 4.14 -0.62
N VAL A 10 1.00 4.54 0.41
CA VAL A 10 -0.42 4.91 0.28
C VAL A 10 -0.54 6.43 0.09
N GLU A 11 -1.28 6.85 -0.94
CA GLU A 11 -1.47 8.28 -1.23
C GLU A 11 -2.20 9.02 -0.08
N ALA A 12 -1.87 10.28 0.22
CA ALA A 12 -0.70 11.03 -0.27
C ALA A 12 0.45 11.02 0.74
N ARG A 13 0.14 10.91 2.03
CA ARG A 13 1.11 11.13 3.11
C ARG A 13 2.09 9.97 3.26
N GLY A 14 1.71 8.75 2.87
CA GLY A 14 2.66 7.63 2.74
C GLY A 14 3.78 7.92 1.73
N PHE A 15 3.60 8.84 0.78
CA PHE A 15 4.63 9.23 -0.20
C PHE A 15 5.68 10.16 0.39
N ILE A 16 5.47 10.71 1.59
CA ILE A 16 6.48 11.51 2.27
C ILE A 16 7.62 10.59 2.77
N PHE A 17 7.29 9.38 3.21
CA PHE A 17 8.23 8.44 3.80
C PHE A 17 8.64 7.32 2.84
N GLY A 18 7.74 6.86 1.98
CA GLY A 18 7.97 5.71 1.10
C GLY A 18 9.16 5.85 0.16
N PRO A 19 9.23 6.89 -0.70
CA PRO A 19 10.34 7.07 -1.64
C PRO A 19 11.72 7.24 -0.98
N PRO A 20 11.89 8.04 0.10
CA PRO A 20 13.16 8.10 0.81
C PRO A 20 13.60 6.75 1.39
N ILE A 21 12.67 5.96 1.95
CA ILE A 21 12.96 4.61 2.47
C ILE A 21 13.40 3.70 1.32
N ALA A 22 12.64 3.68 0.21
CA ALA A 22 12.95 2.87 -0.96
C ALA A 22 14.34 3.18 -1.51
N LEU A 23 14.67 4.47 -1.62
CA LEU A 23 15.99 4.93 -2.06
C LEU A 23 17.10 4.47 -1.11
N ALA A 24 16.90 4.63 0.20
CA ALA A 24 17.91 4.29 1.21
C ALA A 24 18.27 2.79 1.23
N ILE A 25 17.31 1.92 0.91
CA ILE A 25 17.51 0.46 0.91
C ILE A 25 17.73 -0.13 -0.49
N GLY A 26 17.73 0.69 -1.54
CA GLY A 26 17.87 0.25 -2.93
C GLY A 26 16.69 -0.58 -3.44
N ALA A 27 15.47 -0.30 -2.97
CA ALA A 27 14.25 -0.97 -3.38
C ALA A 27 13.43 -0.12 -4.35
N LYS A 28 12.50 -0.77 -5.06
CA LYS A 28 11.49 -0.06 -5.87
C LYS A 28 10.41 0.55 -4.96
N PHE A 29 9.92 1.72 -5.35
CA PHE A 29 8.77 2.36 -4.74
C PHE A 29 7.54 2.14 -5.63
N VAL A 30 6.43 1.71 -5.04
CA VAL A 30 5.15 1.48 -5.73
C VAL A 30 4.08 2.37 -5.08
N PRO A 31 3.52 3.33 -5.83
CA PRO A 31 2.44 4.17 -5.32
C PRO A 31 1.08 3.47 -5.43
N LEU A 32 0.32 3.45 -4.33
CA LEU A 32 -1.12 3.21 -4.34
C LEU A 32 -1.84 4.55 -4.33
N ARG A 33 -2.75 4.75 -5.28
CA ARG A 33 -3.39 6.05 -5.51
C ARG A 33 -4.89 5.96 -5.57
N LYS A 34 -5.56 7.09 -5.42
CA LYS A 34 -6.99 7.19 -5.71
C LYS A 34 -7.29 7.02 -7.21
N PRO A 35 -8.55 6.72 -7.58
CA PRO A 35 -8.88 6.44 -8.96
C PRO A 35 -8.50 7.53 -9.94
N ARG A 36 -8.07 7.11 -11.14
CA ARG A 36 -7.72 8.00 -12.28
C ARG A 36 -6.49 8.87 -12.05
N LYS A 37 -5.63 8.53 -11.09
CA LYS A 37 -4.37 9.23 -10.81
C LYS A 37 -3.13 8.53 -11.39
N LEU A 38 -3.27 7.27 -11.78
CA LEU A 38 -2.22 6.45 -12.36
C LEU A 38 -2.42 6.32 -13.88
N PRO A 39 -1.38 6.48 -14.72
CA PRO A 39 -1.49 6.37 -16.17
C PRO A 39 -1.33 4.93 -16.68
N GLY A 40 -2.23 4.46 -17.54
CA GLY A 40 -2.15 3.10 -18.11
C GLY A 40 -3.00 2.09 -17.35
N GLU A 41 -2.65 0.81 -17.41
CA GLU A 41 -3.45 -0.27 -16.82
C GLU A 41 -3.25 -0.36 -15.29
N VAL A 42 -4.36 -0.53 -14.58
CA VAL A 42 -4.41 -0.57 -13.11
C VAL A 42 -5.36 -1.66 -12.64
N ILE A 43 -5.06 -2.21 -11.46
CA ILE A 43 -6.03 -2.95 -10.64
C ILE A 43 -6.54 -2.04 -9.53
N SER A 44 -7.79 -2.23 -9.15
CA SER A 44 -8.49 -1.38 -8.19
C SER A 44 -9.11 -2.21 -7.08
N GLU A 45 -9.13 -1.68 -5.86
CA GLU A 45 -9.84 -2.27 -4.74
C GLU A 45 -10.67 -1.23 -4.00
N ASN A 46 -11.93 -1.56 -3.75
CA ASN A 46 -12.85 -0.71 -3.00
C ASN A 46 -12.79 -1.04 -1.52
N TYR A 47 -12.92 -0.03 -0.66
CA TYR A 47 -13.04 -0.20 0.78
C TYR A 47 -14.09 0.72 1.37
N ILE A 48 -14.66 0.28 2.49
CA ILE A 48 -15.73 0.97 3.19
C ILE A 48 -15.12 1.93 4.21
N LEU A 49 -15.64 3.15 4.24
CA LEU A 49 -15.37 4.16 5.25
C LEU A 49 -16.53 4.23 6.23
N GLU A 50 -16.36 4.95 7.34
CA GLU A 50 -17.46 5.23 8.28
C GLU A 50 -18.64 5.92 7.58
N TYR A 51 -18.33 6.78 6.60
CA TYR A 51 -19.31 7.46 5.77
C TYR A 51 -18.94 7.30 4.29
N GLY A 52 -19.36 6.18 3.70
CA GLY A 52 -19.25 5.91 2.26
C GLY A 52 -18.23 4.84 1.90
N SER A 53 -17.73 4.89 0.66
CA SER A 53 -16.68 4.02 0.16
C SER A 53 -15.65 4.84 -0.61
N ASP A 54 -14.43 4.32 -0.65
CA ASP A 54 -13.34 4.87 -1.45
C ASP A 54 -12.62 3.72 -2.16
N CYS A 55 -11.69 4.04 -3.04
CA CYS A 55 -11.01 3.07 -3.88
C CYS A 55 -9.50 3.37 -3.95
N LEU A 56 -8.70 2.31 -4.01
CA LEU A 56 -7.26 2.39 -4.29
C LEU A 56 -6.92 1.67 -5.59
N GLU A 57 -6.00 2.25 -6.34
CA GLU A 57 -5.46 1.71 -7.59
C GLU A 57 -3.96 1.46 -7.48
N MET A 58 -3.50 0.40 -8.17
CA MET A 58 -2.09 0.05 -8.37
C MET A 58 -1.85 -0.32 -9.83
N HIS A 59 -0.67 -0.01 -10.38
CA HIS A 59 -0.31 -0.49 -11.72
C HIS A 59 -0.22 -2.00 -11.80
N VAL A 60 -0.75 -2.56 -12.88
CA VAL A 60 -0.54 -3.97 -13.24
C VAL A 60 0.95 -4.20 -13.44
N GLY A 61 1.50 -5.24 -12.79
CA GLY A 61 2.92 -5.59 -12.89
C GLY A 61 3.87 -4.69 -12.09
N ALA A 62 3.36 -3.75 -11.26
CA ALA A 62 4.21 -2.96 -10.36
C ALA A 62 4.98 -3.85 -9.36
N VAL A 63 4.43 -5.03 -9.09
CA VAL A 63 4.91 -6.02 -8.14
C VAL A 63 4.87 -7.41 -8.77
N GLN A 64 5.67 -8.34 -8.23
CA GLN A 64 5.75 -9.71 -8.71
C GLN A 64 5.23 -10.71 -7.66
N PRO A 65 4.61 -11.82 -8.08
CA PRO A 65 4.19 -12.88 -7.17
C PRO A 65 5.36 -13.40 -6.32
N GLY A 66 5.09 -13.68 -5.05
CA GLY A 66 6.10 -14.15 -4.09
C GLY A 66 7.02 -13.06 -3.52
N GLU A 67 6.95 -11.82 -4.02
CA GLU A 67 7.62 -10.69 -3.38
C GLU A 67 6.99 -10.38 -2.01
N ARG A 68 7.83 -9.87 -1.11
CA ARG A 68 7.44 -9.37 0.20
C ARG A 68 7.31 -7.86 0.13
N ALA A 69 6.24 -7.29 0.65
CA ALA A 69 6.03 -5.83 0.62
C ALA A 69 6.17 -5.20 2.00
N LEU A 70 6.67 -3.96 2.03
CA LEU A 70 6.51 -3.03 3.16
C LEU A 70 5.51 -1.95 2.77
N VAL A 71 4.36 -1.92 3.44
CA VAL A 71 3.35 -0.86 3.25
C VAL A 71 3.65 0.30 4.19
N VAL A 72 3.72 1.50 3.62
CA VAL A 72 4.05 2.75 4.29
C VAL A 72 2.85 3.70 4.21
N ASP A 73 2.42 4.13 5.38
CA ASP A 73 1.32 5.08 5.54
C ASP A 73 1.64 6.01 6.70
N ASP A 74 1.07 7.21 6.72
CA ASP A 74 1.35 8.15 7.81
C ASP A 74 0.49 7.86 9.04
N LEU A 75 -0.79 7.56 8.84
CA LEU A 75 -1.77 7.42 9.91
C LEU A 75 -2.72 6.27 9.59
N ILE A 76 -2.97 5.42 10.58
CA ILE A 76 -4.15 4.55 10.54
C ILE A 76 -5.19 5.05 11.53
N ALA A 77 -6.43 5.18 11.04
CA ALA A 77 -7.63 5.28 11.86
C ALA A 77 -8.38 3.93 11.87
N THR A 78 -9.20 3.64 10.86
CA THR A 78 -10.03 2.42 10.81
C THR A 78 -9.34 1.20 10.19
N GLY A 79 -8.20 1.40 9.51
CA GLY A 79 -7.49 0.34 8.79
C GLY A 79 -8.02 0.04 7.38
N GLY A 80 -9.13 0.64 6.94
CA GLY A 80 -9.75 0.33 5.65
C GLY A 80 -8.80 0.49 4.45
N THR A 81 -8.04 1.58 4.40
CA THR A 81 -7.06 1.84 3.35
C THR A 81 -5.94 0.79 3.33
N LEU A 82 -5.51 0.30 4.49
CA LEU A 82 -4.53 -0.77 4.60
C LEU A 82 -5.10 -2.10 4.10
N CYS A 83 -6.33 -2.43 4.50
CA CYS A 83 -6.98 -3.66 4.04
C CYS A 83 -7.10 -3.68 2.51
N ALA A 84 -7.48 -2.55 1.90
CA ALA A 84 -7.50 -2.41 0.45
C ALA A 84 -6.11 -2.59 -0.18
N ALA A 85 -5.08 -1.97 0.41
CA ALA A 85 -3.70 -2.17 -0.03
C ALA A 85 -3.27 -3.65 0.03
N ILE A 86 -3.61 -4.36 1.11
CA ILE A 86 -3.29 -5.79 1.27
C ILE A 86 -4.04 -6.64 0.26
N SER A 87 -5.32 -6.36 0.04
CA SER A 87 -6.14 -7.06 -0.95
C SER A 87 -5.55 -6.88 -2.36
N LEU A 88 -5.16 -5.66 -2.74
CA LEU A 88 -4.46 -5.38 -4.00
C LEU A 88 -3.18 -6.20 -4.15
N LEU A 89 -2.34 -6.24 -3.11
CA LEU A 89 -1.10 -7.02 -3.11
C LEU A 89 -1.38 -8.53 -3.18
N GLY A 90 -2.41 -8.99 -2.47
CA GLY A 90 -2.86 -10.39 -2.47
C GLY A 90 -3.37 -10.86 -3.83
N MET A 91 -4.08 -9.99 -4.58
CA MET A 91 -4.47 -10.25 -5.97
C MET A 91 -3.26 -10.41 -6.90
N CYS A 92 -2.11 -9.80 -6.55
CA CYS A 92 -0.85 -10.00 -7.26
C CYS A 92 -0.02 -11.19 -6.74
N GLY A 93 -0.55 -11.99 -5.81
CA GLY A 93 0.15 -13.15 -5.23
C GLY A 93 1.31 -12.76 -4.30
N MET A 94 1.25 -11.58 -3.69
CA MET A 94 2.25 -11.11 -2.73
C MET A 94 1.84 -11.36 -1.29
N PHE A 95 2.86 -11.38 -0.43
CA PHE A 95 2.67 -11.43 1.02
C PHE A 95 3.05 -10.09 1.63
N LEU A 96 2.15 -9.50 2.42
CA LEU A 96 2.50 -8.36 3.26
C LEU A 96 3.49 -8.85 4.33
N TRP A 97 4.66 -8.22 4.40
CA TRP A 97 5.70 -8.62 5.34
C TRP A 97 5.78 -7.70 6.55
N LEU A 98 5.61 -6.40 6.33
CA LEU A 98 5.68 -5.41 7.39
C LEU A 98 4.82 -4.19 7.04
N ARG A 99 4.36 -3.48 8.08
CA ARG A 99 3.71 -2.17 7.95
C ARG A 99 4.50 -1.12 8.72
N TYR A 100 4.67 0.04 8.12
CA TYR A 100 5.16 1.24 8.79
C TYR A 100 4.05 2.28 8.90
N VAL A 101 3.88 2.84 10.09
CA VAL A 101 2.90 3.90 10.39
C VAL A 101 3.57 4.95 11.25
N ALA A 102 3.40 6.22 10.91
CA ALA A 102 3.88 7.30 11.77
C ALA A 102 2.93 7.54 12.97
N GLN A 103 1.62 7.33 12.82
CA GLN A 103 0.60 7.57 13.84
C GLN A 103 -0.48 6.48 13.86
N ASN A 104 -0.86 6.05 15.06
CA ASN A 104 -1.90 5.05 15.29
C ASN A 104 -3.03 5.65 16.14
N PHE A 105 -4.27 5.61 15.63
CA PHE A 105 -5.48 6.03 16.34
C PHE A 105 -6.48 4.86 16.45
N GLY A 106 -6.29 3.97 17.44
CA GLY A 106 -7.30 2.99 17.88
C GLY A 106 -6.95 1.52 17.66
N ASP A 107 -7.95 0.65 17.91
CA ASP A 107 -7.85 -0.80 17.71
C ASP A 107 -8.26 -1.17 16.28
N PHE A 108 -7.40 -1.91 15.59
CA PHE A 108 -7.55 -2.22 14.16
C PHE A 108 -8.44 -3.45 13.92
N SER A 109 -9.32 -3.35 12.93
CA SER A 109 -10.22 -4.44 12.52
C SER A 109 -9.62 -5.43 11.53
N CYS A 110 -8.54 -5.08 10.82
CA CYS A 110 -7.86 -5.99 9.90
C CYS A 110 -6.92 -6.92 10.68
N GLN A 111 -7.33 -8.17 10.87
CA GLN A 111 -6.45 -9.25 11.33
C GLN A 111 -5.73 -9.85 10.12
N PHE A 112 -4.41 -10.01 10.25
CA PHE A 112 -3.50 -10.51 9.22
C PHE A 112 -3.42 -12.04 9.23
#